data_AF-A0A2X3FJB0-F1
#
_entry.id   AF-A0A2X3FJB0-F1
#
_cell.length_a   1.000
_cell.length_b   1.000
_cell.length_c   1.000
_cell.angle_alpha   90.00
_cell.angle_beta   90.00
_cell.angle_gamma   90.00
#
_symmetry.space_group_name_H-M   'P 1'
#
loop_
_entity.id
_entity.type
_entity.pdbx_description
1 polymer ?
#
loop_
_entity_poly.entity_id
_entity_poly.type
_entity_poly.pdbx_seq_one_letter_code
_entity_poly.pdbx_strand_id
1 'polypeptide(L)'
;MAGGLRQSGMVALAFALIYSLAGQYIIALLTSLPSLQQLADRYLIWQTILPVVGVWCYLLDGMFIGATRGAEMRNSMAVAAAGFAVTLLTLPVLGNHGLWLALAVFLALRGLSLALIWRRHWRSGTWFS
;
A
#
# COMPACT_ATOMS: atom_id res chain seq x y z
N MET A 1 -14.88 8.87 -11.55
CA MET A 1 -13.50 8.58 -11.11
C MET A 1 -13.01 9.54 -10.01
N ALA A 2 -13.15 10.87 -10.17
CA ALA A 2 -12.70 11.84 -9.15
C ALA A 2 -13.33 11.64 -7.75
N GLY A 3 -14.61 11.24 -7.68
CA GLY A 3 -15.28 10.93 -6.41
C GLY A 3 -14.67 9.75 -5.66
N GLY A 4 -14.32 8.67 -6.37
CA GLY A 4 -13.72 7.48 -5.78
C GLY A 4 -12.31 7.74 -5.24
N LEU A 5 -11.47 8.49 -5.97
CA LEU A 5 -10.15 8.90 -5.48
C LEU A 5 -10.25 9.69 -4.15
N ARG A 6 -11.20 10.63 -4.08
CA ARG A 6 -11.41 11.44 -2.89
C ARG A 6 -11.86 10.60 -1.70
N GLN A 7 -12.85 9.73 -1.90
CA GLN A 7 -13.38 8.85 -0.85
C GLN A 7 -12.31 7.89 -0.33
N SER A 8 -11.59 7.22 -1.22
CA SER A 8 -10.52 6.30 -0.85
C SER A 8 -9.40 7.02 -0.09
N GLY A 9 -8.97 8.20 -0.56
CA GLY A 9 -7.98 9.03 0.14
C GLY A 9 -8.45 9.46 1.53
N MET A 10 -9.71 9.90 1.68
CA MET A 10 -10.28 10.25 2.98
C MET A 10 -10.31 9.07 3.94
N VAL A 11 -10.72 7.89 3.47
CA VAL A 11 -10.76 6.67 4.29
C VAL A 11 -9.35 6.26 4.72
N ALA A 12 -8.37 6.31 3.80
CA ALA A 12 -6.98 6.00 4.11
C ALA A 12 -6.40 6.95 5.17
N LEU A 13 -6.67 8.25 5.05
CA LEU A 13 -6.28 9.25 6.04
C LEU A 13 -6.98 9.05 7.39
N ALA A 14 -8.26 8.66 7.38
CA ALA A 14 -8.98 8.34 8.60
C ALA A 14 -8.38 7.12 9.31
N PHE A 15 -8.05 6.05 8.59
CA PHE A 15 -7.36 4.88 9.17
C PHE A 15 -5.98 5.25 9.71
N ALA A 16 -5.20 6.05 8.97
CA ALA A 16 -3.91 6.54 9.44
C ALA A 16 -4.06 7.34 10.74
N LEU A 17 -5.05 8.24 10.80
CA LEU A 17 -5.34 9.02 12.00
C LEU A 17 -5.74 8.12 13.17
N ILE A 18 -6.63 7.15 12.96
CA ILE A 18 -7.05 6.18 13.98
C ILE A 18 -5.85 5.40 14.51
N TYR A 19 -4.99 4.84 13.64
CA TYR A 19 -3.80 4.13 14.10
C TYR A 19 -2.82 5.05 14.84
N SER A 20 -2.65 6.29 14.38
CA SER A 20 -1.74 7.24 15.03
C SER A 20 -2.19 7.64 16.45
N LEU A 21 -3.51 7.75 16.68
CA LEU A 21 -4.07 8.21 17.96
C LEU A 21 -4.43 7.06 18.90
N ALA A 22 -4.96 5.96 18.34
CA ALA A 22 -5.54 4.87 19.10
C ALA A 22 -4.76 3.55 18.97
N GLY A 23 -3.65 3.51 18.23
CA GLY A 23 -2.96 2.25 17.91
C GLY A 23 -2.49 1.46 19.12
N GLN A 24 -2.02 2.11 20.20
CA GLN A 24 -1.64 1.44 21.44
C GLN A 24 -2.85 0.75 22.12
N TYR A 25 -4.00 1.43 22.14
CA TYR A 25 -5.24 0.86 22.66
C TYR A 25 -5.71 -0.33 21.80
N ILE A 26 -5.59 -0.23 20.48
CA ILE A 26 -5.88 -1.34 19.55
C ILE A 26 -4.97 -2.53 19.86
N ILE A 27 -3.67 -2.31 20.08
CA ILE A 27 -2.72 -3.37 20.44
C ILE A 27 -3.10 -4.02 21.78
N ALA A 28 -3.46 -3.22 22.79
CA ALA A 28 -3.88 -3.71 24.10
C ALA A 28 -5.18 -4.53 24.06
N LEU A 29 -6.08 -4.23 23.11
CA LEU A 29 -7.30 -5.02 22.84
C LEU A 29 -6.99 -6.37 22.21
N LEU A 30 -5.92 -6.48 21.41
CA LEU A 30 -5.55 -7.71 20.70
C LEU A 30 -4.78 -8.70 21.56
N THR A 31 -4.01 -8.22 22.54
CA THR A 31 -3.19 -9.10 23.39
C THR A 31 -2.97 -8.49 24.77
N SER A 32 -2.96 -9.34 25.80
CA SER A 32 -2.62 -8.96 27.17
C SER A 32 -1.15 -9.15 27.52
N LEU A 33 -0.34 -9.74 26.62
CA LEU A 33 1.08 -10.02 26.86
C LEU A 33 1.93 -8.74 26.69
N PRO A 34 2.56 -8.20 27.75
CA PRO A 34 3.28 -6.93 27.67
C PRO A 34 4.45 -6.96 26.68
N SER A 35 5.15 -8.09 26.58
CA SER A 35 6.26 -8.28 25.63
C SER A 35 5.81 -8.18 24.17
N LEU A 36 4.60 -8.66 23.84
CA LEU A 36 4.04 -8.54 22.50
C LEU A 36 3.54 -7.12 22.22
N GLN A 37 2.94 -6.45 23.20
CA GLN A 37 2.52 -5.05 23.06
C GLN A 37 3.72 -4.15 22.75
N GLN A 38 4.79 -4.24 23.55
CA GLN A 38 6.03 -3.48 23.33
C GLN A 38 6.70 -3.79 21.98
N LEU A 39 6.56 -5.03 21.50
CA LEU A 39 7.05 -5.39 20.16
C LEU A 39 6.19 -4.75 19.07
N ALA A 40 4.86 -4.81 19.19
CA ALA A 40 3.93 -4.27 18.21
C ALA A 40 3.99 -2.73 18.15
N ASP A 41 4.15 -2.06 19.29
CA ASP A 41 4.26 -0.60 19.39
C ASP A 41 5.41 -0.06 18.53
N ARG A 42 6.54 -0.79 18.46
CA ARG A 42 7.69 -0.42 17.63
C ARG A 42 7.35 -0.36 16.13
N TYR A 43 6.34 -1.12 15.68
CA TYR A 43 5.94 -1.18 14.28
C TYR A 43 4.63 -0.43 13.98
N LEU A 44 4.03 0.20 14.98
CA LEU A 44 2.75 0.91 14.85
C LEU A 44 2.80 2.03 13.81
N ILE A 45 3.96 2.66 13.63
CA ILE A 45 4.17 3.69 12.59
C ILE A 45 3.84 3.17 11.18
N TRP A 46 4.13 1.90 10.90
CA TRP A 46 3.82 1.29 9.60
C TRP A 46 2.32 1.13 9.39
N GLN A 47 1.55 0.87 10.46
CA GLN A 47 0.09 0.81 10.37
C GLN A 47 -0.55 2.17 10.11
N THR A 48 0.16 3.26 10.42
CA THR A 48 -0.23 4.61 10.03
C THR A 48 0.09 4.89 8.56
N ILE A 49 1.25 4.45 8.08
CA ILE A 49 1.75 4.73 6.73
C ILE A 49 1.03 3.89 5.66
N LEU A 50 0.87 2.59 5.90
CA LEU A 50 0.41 1.64 4.90
C LEU A 50 -0.97 1.94 4.31
N PRO A 51 -1.99 2.38 5.08
CA PRO A 51 -3.28 2.75 4.50
C PRO A 51 -3.14 3.83 3.43
N VAL A 52 -2.31 4.85 3.68
CA VAL A 52 -2.10 6.00 2.78
C VAL A 52 -1.33 5.60 1.52
N VAL A 53 -0.35 4.70 1.67
CA VAL A 53 0.46 4.22 0.54
C VAL A 53 -0.32 3.19 -0.29
N GLY A 54 -0.98 2.24 0.36
CA GLY A 54 -1.63 1.10 -0.28
C GLY A 54 -2.95 1.40 -0.95
N VAL A 55 -3.70 2.41 -0.48
CA VAL A 55 -5.04 2.69 -1.03
C VAL A 55 -5.06 2.87 -2.55
N TRP A 56 -4.01 3.46 -3.11
CA TRP A 56 -3.91 3.71 -4.54
C TRP A 56 -3.80 2.44 -5.36
N CYS A 57 -3.04 1.44 -4.88
CA CYS A 57 -2.90 0.19 -5.61
C CYS A 57 -4.23 -0.57 -5.64
N TYR A 58 -4.96 -0.64 -4.52
CA TYR A 58 -6.26 -1.32 -4.48
C TYR A 58 -7.32 -0.65 -5.34
N LEU A 59 -7.35 0.69 -5.33
CA LEU A 59 -8.28 1.46 -6.17
C LEU A 59 -8.01 1.23 -7.66
N LEU A 60 -6.73 1.29 -8.06
CA LEU A 60 -6.33 1.10 -9.45
C LEU A 60 -6.47 -0.36 -9.88
N ASP A 61 -6.16 -1.33 -9.01
CA ASP A 61 -6.40 -2.75 -9.27
C ASP A 61 -7.87 -2.99 -9.63
N GLY A 62 -8.81 -2.47 -8.85
CA GLY A 62 -10.25 -2.60 -9.14
C GLY A 62 -10.64 -2.02 -10.51
N MET A 63 -10.05 -0.88 -10.89
CA MET A 63 -10.28 -0.25 -12.19
C MET A 63 -9.73 -1.09 -13.35
N PHE A 64 -8.52 -1.64 -13.23
CA PHE A 64 -7.89 -2.45 -14.28
C PHE A 64 -8.55 -3.83 -14.40
N ILE A 65 -8.97 -4.43 -13.28
CA ILE A 65 -9.76 -5.66 -13.26
C ILE A 65 -11.10 -5.42 -13.96
N GLY A 66 -11.81 -4.34 -13.63
CA GLY A 66 -13.08 -3.99 -14.27
C GLY A 66 -12.96 -3.73 -15.76
N ALA A 67 -11.81 -3.22 -16.22
CA ALA A 67 -11.48 -3.04 -17.63
C ALA A 67 -10.87 -4.29 -18.30
N THR A 68 -10.83 -5.44 -17.61
CA THR A 68 -10.27 -6.72 -18.06
C THR A 68 -8.81 -6.66 -18.56
N ARG A 69 -8.02 -5.70 -18.07
CA ARG A 69 -6.63 -5.46 -18.47
C ARG A 69 -5.62 -6.26 -17.66
N GLY A 70 -5.79 -7.58 -17.65
CA GLY A 70 -4.97 -8.50 -16.84
C GLY A 70 -3.47 -8.49 -17.18
N ALA A 71 -3.11 -8.25 -18.45
CA ALA A 71 -1.70 -8.19 -18.86
C ALA A 71 -0.96 -7.01 -18.22
N GLU A 72 -1.59 -5.85 -18.14
CA GLU A 72 -1.02 -4.65 -17.52
C GLU A 72 -0.87 -4.82 -16.00
N MET A 73 -1.87 -5.44 -15.38
CA MET A 73 -1.84 -5.76 -13.96
C MET A 73 -0.71 -6.74 -13.61
N ARG A 74 -0.50 -7.76 -14.44
CA ARG A 74 0.62 -8.70 -14.29
C ARG A 74 1.98 -8.01 -14.41
N ASN A 75 2.15 -7.13 -15.40
CA ASN A 75 3.41 -6.39 -15.58
C ASN A 75 3.69 -5.45 -14.40
N SER A 76 2.67 -4.76 -13.90
CA SER A 76 2.78 -3.94 -12.69
C SER A 76 3.21 -4.77 -11.48
N MET A 77 2.65 -5.97 -11.31
CA MET A 77 3.02 -6.90 -10.24
C MET A 77 4.49 -7.30 -10.31
N ALA A 78 5.01 -7.59 -11.51
CA ALA A 78 6.42 -7.96 -11.69
C ALA A 78 7.36 -6.82 -11.31
N VAL A 79 7.06 -5.58 -11.71
CA VAL A 79 7.82 -4.38 -11.32
C VAL A 79 7.83 -4.20 -9.80
N ALA A 80 6.67 -4.33 -9.17
CA ALA A 80 6.56 -4.20 -7.72
C ALA A 80 7.28 -5.32 -6.98
N ALA A 81 7.19 -6.56 -7.44
CA ALA A 81 7.89 -7.71 -6.87
C ALA A 81 9.42 -7.56 -6.96
N ALA A 82 9.93 -7.04 -8.08
CA ALA A 82 11.35 -6.70 -8.20
C ALA A 82 11.77 -5.62 -7.19
N GLY A 83 10.98 -4.55 -7.05
CA GLY A 83 11.24 -3.51 -6.06
C GLY A 83 11.18 -4.02 -4.61
N PHE A 84 10.24 -4.91 -4.30
CA PHE A 84 10.17 -5.61 -3.02
C PHE A 84 11.46 -6.39 -2.75
N ALA A 85 11.88 -7.23 -3.71
CA ALA A 85 13.08 -8.06 -3.59
C ALA A 85 14.35 -7.21 -3.39
N VAL A 86 14.48 -6.10 -4.13
CA VAL A 86 15.60 -5.16 -3.95
C VAL A 86 15.54 -4.50 -2.57
N THR A 87 14.35 -4.14 -2.09
CA THR A 87 14.21 -3.49 -0.77
C THR A 87 14.52 -4.45 0.37
N LEU A 88 14.34 -5.77 0.20
CA LEU A 88 14.76 -6.78 1.18
C LEU A 88 16.26 -6.76 1.47
N LEU A 89 17.09 -6.16 0.60
CA LEU A 89 18.53 -5.98 0.90
C LEU A 89 18.78 -5.07 2.12
N THR A 90 17.78 -4.28 2.54
CA THR A 90 17.84 -3.47 3.77
C THR A 90 17.63 -4.29 5.05
N LEU A 91 17.19 -5.55 4.95
CA LEU A 91 16.83 -6.40 6.08
C LEU A 91 17.96 -6.58 7.13
N PRO A 92 19.24 -6.76 6.74
CA PRO A 92 20.33 -6.89 7.73
C PRO A 92 20.53 -5.64 8.59
N VAL A 93 20.16 -4.47 8.06
CA VAL A 93 20.36 -3.17 8.74
C VAL A 93 19.11 -2.75 9.51
N LEU A 94 17.92 -2.92 8.91
CA LEU A 94 16.66 -2.42 9.48
C LEU A 94 15.86 -3.49 10.22
N GLY A 95 16.26 -4.76 10.15
CA GLY A 95 15.48 -5.88 10.70
C GLY A 95 14.05 -5.86 10.18
N ASN A 96 13.07 -6.07 11.06
CA ASN A 96 11.66 -6.12 10.68
C ASN A 96 11.13 -4.79 10.10
N HIS A 97 11.74 -3.62 10.40
CA HIS A 97 11.39 -2.37 9.71
C HIS A 97 11.68 -2.47 8.21
N GLY A 98 12.70 -3.24 7.81
CA GLY A 98 13.00 -3.53 6.41
C GLY A 98 11.90 -4.33 5.70
N LEU A 99 11.23 -5.26 6.41
CA LEU A 99 10.09 -6.00 5.85
C LEU A 99 8.89 -5.09 5.61
N TRP A 100 8.56 -4.25 6.59
CA TRP A 100 7.48 -3.27 6.44
C TRP A 100 7.78 -2.23 5.35
N LEU A 101 9.04 -1.79 5.25
CA LEU A 101 9.50 -0.92 4.17
C LEU A 101 9.35 -1.61 2.80
N ALA A 102 9.77 -2.88 2.68
CA ALA A 102 9.62 -3.64 1.44
C ALA A 102 8.14 -3.77 1.04
N LEU A 103 7.25 -4.05 1.99
CA LEU A 103 5.81 -4.06 1.76
C LEU A 103 5.27 -2.69 1.31
N ALA A 104 5.69 -1.61 1.96
CA ALA A 104 5.29 -0.25 1.57
C ALA A 104 5.78 0.09 0.14
N VAL A 105 7.03 -0.24 -0.20
CA VAL A 105 7.59 -0.07 -1.54
C VAL A 105 6.82 -0.88 -2.56
N PHE A 106 6.49 -2.14 -2.26
CA PHE A 106 5.68 -2.98 -3.15
C PHE A 106 4.33 -2.33 -3.46
N LEU A 107 3.58 -1.91 -2.44
CA LEU A 107 2.28 -1.26 -2.60
C LEU A 107 2.40 0.06 -3.37
N ALA A 108 3.40 0.87 -3.04
CA ALA A 108 3.68 2.12 -3.75
C ALA A 108 3.96 1.86 -5.23
N LEU A 109 4.88 0.94 -5.55
CA LEU A 109 5.25 0.63 -6.93
C LEU A 109 4.08 0.08 -7.75
N ARG A 110 3.19 -0.73 -7.15
CA ARG A 110 1.97 -1.17 -7.83
C ARG A 110 1.04 0.01 -8.15
N GLY A 111 0.79 0.86 -7.15
CA GLY A 111 -0.02 2.06 -7.32
C GLY A 111 0.56 3.00 -8.38
N LEU A 112 1.86 3.29 -8.33
CA LEU A 112 2.55 4.14 -9.29
C LEU A 112 2.55 3.52 -10.70
N SER A 113 2.89 2.24 -10.84
CA SER A 113 2.97 1.58 -12.15
C SER A 113 1.61 1.59 -12.86
N LEU A 114 0.53 1.22 -12.15
CA LEU A 114 -0.82 1.29 -12.70
C LEU A 114 -1.27 2.73 -12.99
N ALA A 115 -0.91 3.69 -12.14
CA ALA A 115 -1.22 5.09 -12.38
C ALA A 115 -0.53 5.62 -13.65
N LEU A 116 0.72 5.23 -13.88
CA LEU A 116 1.47 5.58 -15.08
C LEU A 116 0.88 4.93 -16.33
N ILE A 117 0.54 3.65 -16.27
CA ILE A 117 -0.11 2.92 -17.37
C ILE A 117 -1.46 3.56 -17.71
N TRP A 118 -2.29 3.83 -16.70
CA TRP A 118 -3.57 4.50 -16.86
C TRP A 118 -3.41 5.89 -17.50
N ARG A 119 -2.46 6.69 -17.00
CA ARG A 119 -2.16 8.02 -17.59
C ARG A 119 -1.72 7.93 -19.06
N ARG A 120 -0.97 6.89 -19.44
CA ARG A 120 -0.58 6.65 -20.84
C ARG A 120 -1.81 6.39 -21.71
N HIS A 121 -2.66 5.44 -21.31
CA HIS A 121 -3.89 5.11 -22.05
C HIS A 121 -4.89 6.26 -22.14
N TRP A 122 -5.00 7.05 -21.06
CA TRP A 122 -5.84 8.25 -21.05
C TRP A 122 -5.37 9.28 -22.09
N ARG A 123 -4.05 9.50 -22.21
CA ARG A 123 -3.47 10.43 -23.18
C ARG A 123 -3.60 9.95 -24.62
N SER A 124 -3.50 8.65 -24.87
CA SER A 124 -3.66 8.07 -26.21
C SER A 124 -5.12 7.85 -26.61
N GLY A 125 -6.09 8.06 -25.71
CA GLY A 125 -7.50 7.79 -25.96
C GLY A 125 -7.83 6.28 -26.06
N THR A 126 -6.87 5.41 -25.77
CA THR A 126 -6.98 3.95 -25.96
C THR A 126 -7.41 3.24 -24.69
N TRP A 127 -8.15 3.90 -23.79
CA TRP A 127 -8.59 3.26 -22.54
C TRP A 127 -9.76 2.29 -22.77
N PHE A 128 -10.69 2.63 -23.67
CA PHE A 128 -11.87 1.83 -24.02
C PHE A 128 -11.73 1.04 -25.33
N SER A 129 -10.63 1.24 -26.06
CA SER A 129 -10.21 0.38 -27.17
C SER A 129 -9.49 -0.84 -26.63
#